data_AF-A0A2K1KB63-F1
#
_entry.id   AF-A0A2K1KB63-F1
#
_cell.length_a   1.000
_cell.length_b   1.000
_cell.length_c   1.000
_cell.angle_alpha   90.00
_cell.angle_beta   90.00
_cell.angle_gamma   90.00
#
_symmetry.space_group_name_H-M   'P 1'
#
loop_
_entity.id
_entity.type
_entity.pdbx_description
1 polymer ?
#
loop_
_entity_poly.entity_id
_entity_poly.type
_entity_poly.pdbx_seq_one_letter_code
_entity_poly.pdbx_strand_id
1 'polypeptide(L)' 'MGVGKALLLAALKVAKQMELQVLFVHVEADNHGAMALYTSSGFKVQEEEAEQLALQLRRPRRILLSFWTS' A
#
# COMPACT_ATOMS: atom_id res chain seq x y z
N MET A 1 -20.02 -3.07 -0.35
CA MET A 1 -18.56 -3.00 -0.10
C MET A 1 -17.87 -3.96 -1.05
N GLY A 2 -16.80 -3.55 -1.74
CA GLY A 2 -16.05 -4.43 -2.65
C GLY A 2 -15.13 -5.41 -1.91
N VAL A 3 -14.82 -6.56 -2.53
CA VAL A 3 -14.00 -7.64 -1.93
C VAL A 3 -12.64 -7.13 -1.44
N GLY A 4 -11.96 -6.28 -2.21
CA GLY A 4 -10.65 -5.72 -1.83
C GLY A 4 -10.70 -4.94 -0.50
N LYS A 5 -11.74 -4.14 -0.27
CA LYS A 5 -11.92 -3.40 1.00
C LYS A 5 -12.20 -4.35 2.16
N ALA A 6 -12.99 -5.41 1.94
CA ALA A 6 -13.27 -6.39 2.98
C ALA A 6 -12.00 -7.14 3.41
N LEU A 7 -11.17 -7.54 2.44
CA LEU A 7 -9.88 -8.20 2.71
C LEU A 7 -8.90 -7.26 3.45
N LEU A 8 -8.81 -6.00 3.03
CA LEU A 8 -7.95 -5.03 3.70
C LEU A 8 -8.36 -4.81 5.16
N LEU A 9 -9.66 -4.62 5.43
CA LEU A 9 -10.16 -4.45 6.79
C LEU A 9 -9.89 -5.68 7.68
N ALA A 10 -10.02 -6.88 7.12
CA ALA A 10 -9.66 -8.11 7.83
C ALA A 10 -8.16 -8.16 8.17
N ALA A 11 -7.30 -7.77 7.23
CA ALA A 11 -5.86 -7.71 7.45
C ALA A 11 -5.47 -6.66 8.51
N LEU A 12 -6.06 -5.46 8.47
CA LEU A 12 -5.82 -4.41 9.47
C LEU A 12 -6.26 -4.84 10.88
N LYS A 13 -7.38 -5.57 10.98
CA LYS A 13 -7.84 -6.13 12.25
C LYS A 13 -6.82 -7.11 12.84
N VAL A 14 -6.30 -8.03 12.02
CA VAL A 14 -5.27 -8.98 12.46
C VAL A 14 -3.97 -8.26 12.84
N ALA A 15 -3.53 -7.28 12.04
CA ALA A 15 -2.34 -6.49 12.35
C ALA A 15 -2.44 -5.78 13.71
N LYS A 16 -3.61 -5.24 14.05
CA LYS A 16 -3.87 -4.66 15.37
C LYS A 16 -3.82 -5.68 16.50
N GLN A 17 -4.37 -6.89 16.28
CA GLN A 17 -4.31 -7.99 17.26
C GLN A 17 -2.86 -8.49 17.48
N MET A 18 -2.02 -8.37 16.47
CA MET A 18 -0.59 -8.70 16.52
C MET A 18 0.27 -7.55 17.03
N GLU A 19 -0.32 -6.42 17.44
CA GLU A 19 0.40 -5.23 17.92
C GLU A 19 1.43 -4.69 16.92
N LEU A 20 1.23 -4.92 15.62
CA LEU A 20 2.07 -4.36 14.57
C LEU A 20 1.85 -2.87 14.50
N GLN A 21 2.89 -2.05 14.65
CA GLN A 21 2.76 -0.59 14.69
C GLN A 21 2.56 0.05 13.31
N VAL A 22 3.23 -0.50 12.31
CA VAL A 22 3.23 0.05 10.94
C VAL A 22 3.11 -1.09 9.93
N LEU A 23 2.27 -0.89 8.93
CA LEU A 23 2.15 -1.75 7.77
C LEU A 23 2.68 -1.03 6.54
N PHE A 24 3.37 -1.75 5.66
CA PHE A 24 3.89 -1.23 4.40
C PHE A 24 3.34 -2.01 3.21
N VAL A 25 3.03 -1.29 2.13
CA VAL A 25 2.63 -1.89 0.85
C VAL A 25 3.37 -1.22 -0.29
N HIS A 26 3.79 -2.02 -1.28
CA HIS A 26 4.28 -1.51 -2.55
C HIS A 26 3.18 -1.67 -3.60
N VAL A 27 2.90 -0.59 -4.32
CA VAL A 27 1.88 -0.56 -5.37
C VAL A 27 2.54 -0.11 -6.67
N GLU A 28 2.24 -0.77 -7.79
CA GLU A 28 2.68 -0.29 -9.10
C GLU A 28 2.02 1.06 -9.41
N ALA A 29 2.77 1.99 -9.98
CA ALA A 29 2.35 3.38 -10.12
C ALA A 29 1.11 3.58 -11.03
N ASP A 30 0.86 2.63 -11.92
CA ASP A 30 -0.30 2.56 -12.82
C ASP A 30 -1.49 1.79 -12.23
N ASN A 31 -1.32 1.13 -11.08
CA ASN A 31 -2.40 0.44 -10.38
C ASN A 31 -3.25 1.42 -9.57
N HIS A 32 -3.98 2.27 -10.28
CA HIS A 32 -4.84 3.31 -9.71
C HIS A 32 -5.91 2.74 -8.77
N GLY A 33 -6.41 1.52 -9.04
CA GLY A 33 -7.39 0.86 -8.19
C GLY A 33 -6.85 0.50 -6.81
N ALA A 34 -5.66 -0.11 -6.75
CA ALA A 34 -4.98 -0.40 -5.49
C ALA A 34 -4.58 0.89 -4.76
N MET A 35 -4.04 1.88 -5.49
CA MET A 35 -3.69 3.18 -4.93
C MET A 35 -4.90 3.85 -4.25
N ALA A 36 -6.04 3.90 -4.93
CA ALA A 36 -7.28 4.45 -4.39
C ALA A 36 -7.79 3.65 -3.19
N LEU A 37 -7.71 2.32 -3.23
CA LEU A 37 -8.11 1.46 -2.11
C LEU A 37 -7.30 1.74 -0.84
N TYR A 38 -5.97 1.76 -0.94
CA TYR A 38 -5.09 1.95 0.21
C TYR A 38 -5.20 3.38 0.76
N THR A 39 -5.14 4.40 -0.10
CA THR A 39 -5.25 5.81 0.32
C THR A 39 -6.59 6.12 0.97
N SER A 40 -7.71 5.66 0.39
CA SER A 40 -9.05 5.81 1.00
C SER A 40 -9.24 5.03 2.30
N SER A 41 -8.35 4.07 2.59
CA SER A 41 -8.34 3.29 3.83
C SER A 41 -7.33 3.82 4.86
N GLY A 42 -6.68 4.96 4.58
CA GLY A 42 -5.81 5.66 5.52
C GLY A 42 -4.31 5.40 5.34
N PHE A 43 -3.89 4.64 4.34
CA PHE A 43 -2.47 4.52 4.00
C PHE A 43 -1.96 5.85 3.43
N LYS A 44 -0.72 6.21 3.76
CA LYS A 44 -0.04 7.43 3.31
C LYS A 44 1.16 7.07 2.46
N VAL A 45 1.38 7.83 1.39
CA VAL A 45 2.59 7.70 0.57
C VAL A 45 3.81 8.04 1.43
N GLN A 46 4.81 7.17 1.39
CA GLN A 46 6.11 7.37 2.04
C GLN A 46 7.17 7.73 1.01
N GLU A 47 7.22 6.96 -0.08
CA GLU A 47 8.25 7.09 -1.10
C GLU A 47 7.68 6.73 -2.47
N GLU A 48 8.09 7.48 -3.49
CA GLU A 48 7.88 7.12 -4.88
C GLU A 48 9.22 6.71 -5.48
N GLU A 49 9.26 5.53 -6.09
CA GLU A 49 10.47 5.04 -6.74
C GLU A 49 10.88 5.97 -7.90
N ALA A 50 12.18 6.27 -8.00
CA ALA A 50 12.73 7.02 -9.12
C ALA A 50 12.53 6.27 -10.44
N GLU A 51 12.09 6.98 -11.48
CA GLU A 51 11.83 6.40 -12.80
C GLU A 51 13.06 5.72 -13.40
N GLN A 52 14.25 6.30 -13.20
CA GLN A 52 15.51 5.73 -13.66
C GLN A 52 15.80 4.36 -13.04
N LEU A 53 15.45 4.17 -11.76
CA LEU A 53 15.65 2.89 -11.06
C LEU A 53 14.70 1.82 -11.62
N ALA A 54 13.43 2.16 -11.82
CA ALA A 54 12.45 1.26 -12.41
C ALA A 54 12.86 0.82 -13.84
N LEU A 55 13.38 1.76 -14.64
CA LEU A 55 13.91 1.48 -15.99
C LEU A 55 15.13 0.54 -15.96
N GLN A 56 16.10 0.79 -15.07
CA GLN A 56 17.26 -0.10 -14.89
C GLN A 56 16.85 -1.52 -14.51
N LEU A 57 15.84 -1.64 -13.64
CA LEU A 57 15.28 -2.91 -13.18
C LEU A 57 14.27 -3.54 -14.17
N ARG A 58 13.98 -2.88 -15.29
CA ARG A 58 13.04 -3.32 -16.33
C ARG A 58 11.67 -3.73 -15.78
N ARG A 59 11.15 -2.98 -14.81
CA ARG A 59 9.84 -3.24 -14.19
C ARG A 59 9.02 -1.96 -14.02
N PRO A 60 7.70 -2.06 -13.80
CA PRO A 60 6.89 -0.91 -13.44
C PRO A 60 7.42 -0.21 -12.17
N ARG A 61 7.31 1.12 -12.16
CA ARG A 61 7.61 1.96 -11.01
C ARG A 61 6.69 1.60 -9.85
N ARG A 62 7.23 1.59 -8.63
CA ARG A 62 6.46 1.31 -7.41
C ARG A 62 6.37 2.52 -6.49
N ILE A 63 5.27 2.57 -5.74
CA ILE A 63 4.99 3.55 -4.70
C ILE A 63 4.91 2.79 -3.39
N LEU A 64 5.67 3.23 -2.39
CA LEU A 64 5.62 2.72 -1.03
C LEU A 64 4.60 3.52 -0.24
N LEU A 65 3.63 2.84 0.36
CA LEU A 65 2.69 3.42 1.30
C LEU A 65 2.82 2.78 2.68
N SER A 66 2.51 3.54 3.72
CA SER A 66 2.44 3.04 5.09
C SER A 66 1.13 3.35 5.79
N PHE A 67 0.76 2.50 6.75
CA PHE A 67 -0.38 2.68 7.64
C PHE A 67 0.05 2.47 9.09
N TRP A 68 -0.24 3.46 9.94
CA TRP A 68 0.00 3.39 11.38
C TRP A 68 -1.26 2.82 12.06
N THR A 69 -1.10 1.79 12.87
CA THR A 69 -2.22 1.05 13.50
C THR A 69 -2.68 1.62 14.85
N SER A 70 -1.94 2.60 15.37
CA SER A 70 -2.17 3.33 16.63
C SER A 70 -3.52 4.02 16.66
#